data_AF-A0A2E4X2G5-F1
#
_entry.id   AF-A0A2E4X2G5-F1
#
_cell.length_a   1.000
_cell.length_b   1.000
_cell.length_c   1.000
_cell.angle_alpha   90.00
_cell.angle_beta   90.00
_cell.angle_gamma   90.00
#
_symmetry.space_group_name_H-M   'P 1'
#
loop_
_entity.id
_entity.type
_entity.pdbx_description
1 polymer ?
#
loop_
_entity_poly.entity_id
_entity_poly.type
_entity_poly.pdbx_seq_one_letter_code
_entity_poly.pdbx_strand_id
1 'polypeptide(L)'
;MRQDHFAMARVTNEAGEVVGVEVSGEKIGGDVENATVLLTDPMGATGGSLDRAIQHYKDSVPGRARAYIALFLTVTPEAVRRLLTAHDDLYIIALRFDRGLSESQVLSQVPGVSSDEVGLTDKQYIVPGAGGVGEVLNNSFV
;
A
#
# COMPACT_ATOMS: atom_id res chain seq x y z
N MET A 1 -11.60 -17.67 9.40
CA MET A 1 -10.64 -16.72 8.79
C MET A 1 -9.26 -17.31 8.96
N ARG A 2 -8.49 -17.47 7.87
CA ARG A 2 -7.07 -17.89 7.90
C ARG A 2 -6.21 -16.63 8.02
N GLN A 3 -5.10 -16.71 8.74
CA GLN A 3 -4.13 -15.63 8.84
C GLN A 3 -2.77 -16.09 8.33
N ASP A 4 -2.33 -15.45 7.26
CA ASP A 4 -1.00 -15.62 6.68
C ASP A 4 -0.11 -14.47 7.16
N HIS A 5 1.19 -14.70 7.26
CA HIS A 5 2.16 -13.67 7.65
C HIS A 5 3.11 -13.44 6.50
N PHE A 6 3.33 -12.18 6.14
CA PHE A 6 4.23 -11.78 5.06
C PHE A 6 5.09 -10.63 5.56
N ALA A 7 6.36 -10.91 5.85
CA ALA A 7 7.29 -9.95 6.41
C ALA A 7 8.08 -9.29 5.28
N MET A 8 7.91 -7.98 5.15
CA MET A 8 8.54 -7.19 4.10
C MET A 8 9.15 -5.92 4.69
N ALA A 9 10.28 -5.49 4.13
CA ALA A 9 10.91 -4.23 4.46
C ALA A 9 11.19 -3.43 3.18
N ARG A 10 11.02 -2.11 3.27
CA ARG A 10 11.42 -1.20 2.18
C ARG A 10 12.94 -1.13 2.15
N VAL A 11 13.51 -1.19 0.95
CA VAL A 11 14.94 -0.94 0.73
C VAL A 11 15.08 0.49 0.23
N THR A 12 15.87 1.30 0.95
CA THR A 12 16.17 2.68 0.59
C THR A 12 17.59 2.84 0.07
N ASN A 13 17.80 3.72 -0.90
CA ASN A 13 19.15 4.11 -1.33
C ASN A 13 19.77 5.15 -0.38
N GLU A 14 21.00 5.60 -0.67
CA GLU A 14 21.71 6.62 0.12
C GLU A 14 20.98 7.97 0.18
N ALA A 15 20.12 8.27 -0.81
CA ALA A 15 19.31 9.48 -0.85
C ALA A 15 18.01 9.35 -0.02
N GLY A 16 17.73 8.18 0.56
CA GLY A 16 16.52 7.89 1.33
C GLY A 16 15.30 7.57 0.47
N GLU A 17 15.48 7.33 -0.82
CA GLU A 17 14.39 6.97 -1.74
C GLU A 17 14.14 5.46 -1.67
N VAL A 18 12.87 5.05 -1.68
CA VAL A 18 12.53 3.62 -1.73
C VAL A 18 12.79 3.09 -3.14
N VAL A 19 13.77 2.19 -3.24
CA VAL A 19 14.19 1.56 -4.52
C VAL A 19 13.70 0.13 -4.68
N GLY A 20 13.18 -0.48 -3.62
CA GLY A 20 12.68 -1.85 -3.68
C GLY A 20 12.02 -2.30 -2.39
N VAL A 21 11.64 -3.58 -2.38
CA VAL A 21 11.06 -4.25 -1.22
C VAL A 21 11.73 -5.60 -1.05
N GLU A 22 12.29 -5.85 0.13
CA GLU A 22 12.86 -7.13 0.52
C GLU A 22 11.81 -7.94 1.29
N VAL A 23 11.66 -9.22 0.94
CA VAL A 23 10.80 -10.16 1.68
C VAL A 23 11.72 -10.97 2.60
N SER A 24 11.55 -10.81 3.91
CA SER A 24 12.40 -11.47 4.91
C SER A 24 11.81 -12.79 5.42
N GLY A 25 10.53 -13.05 5.15
CA GLY A 25 9.90 -14.33 5.43
C GLY A 25 8.40 -14.35 5.16
N GLU A 26 7.87 -15.55 4.98
CA GLU A 26 6.45 -15.79 4.77
C GLU A 26 5.97 -17.04 5.50
N LYS A 27 4.71 -17.00 5.93
CA LYS A 27 3.98 -18.17 6.43
C LYS A 27 2.58 -18.12 5.85
N ILE A 28 2.39 -18.84 4.75
CA ILE A 28 1.13 -18.93 4.00
C ILE A 28 0.54 -20.32 4.23
N GLY A 29 -0.67 -20.38 4.77
CA GLY A 29 -1.27 -21.60 5.31
C GLY A 29 -1.98 -22.50 4.30
N GLY A 30 -1.92 -22.20 3.00
CA GLY A 30 -2.54 -23.00 1.93
C GLY A 30 -2.86 -22.19 0.68
N ASP A 31 -3.58 -22.80 -0.26
CA ASP A 31 -4.04 -22.16 -1.49
C ASP A 31 -5.03 -21.01 -1.24
N VAL A 32 -5.35 -20.24 -2.27
CA VAL A 32 -6.30 -19.12 -2.23
C VAL A 32 -7.47 -19.31 -3.19
N GLU A 33 -7.78 -20.55 -3.57
CA GLU A 33 -8.85 -20.82 -4.54
C GLU A 33 -10.21 -20.30 -4.04
N ASN A 34 -10.82 -19.39 -4.82
CA ASN A 34 -12.06 -18.69 -4.50
C ASN A 34 -12.07 -17.93 -3.14
N ALA A 35 -10.89 -17.70 -2.56
CA ALA A 35 -10.74 -16.94 -1.33
C ALA A 35 -10.81 -15.42 -1.61
N THR A 36 -11.29 -14.65 -0.64
CA THR A 36 -11.06 -13.19 -0.62
C THR A 36 -9.83 -12.92 0.23
N VAL A 37 -8.78 -12.37 -0.36
CA VAL A 37 -7.51 -12.09 0.32
C VAL A 37 -7.53 -10.65 0.82
N LEU A 38 -7.50 -10.48 2.14
CA LEU A 38 -7.42 -9.17 2.77
C LEU A 38 -5.95 -8.85 3.05
N LEU A 39 -5.46 -7.74 2.51
CA LEU A 39 -4.13 -7.22 2.81
C LEU A 39 -4.26 -5.95 3.64
N THR A 40 -3.81 -6.02 4.88
CA THR A 40 -3.84 -4.90 5.83
C THR A 40 -2.47 -4.25 5.93
N ASP A 41 -2.38 -2.98 5.56
CA ASP A 41 -1.21 -2.13 5.77
C ASP A 41 -1.73 -0.78 6.25
N PRO A 42 -1.27 -0.21 7.38
CA PRO A 42 -1.79 1.07 7.83
C PRO A 42 -1.60 2.19 6.80
N MET A 43 -0.53 2.16 5.97
CA MET A 43 -0.09 3.31 5.18
C MET A 43 0.21 2.96 3.71
N GLY A 44 -0.73 3.28 2.82
CA GLY A 44 -0.58 3.16 1.37
C GLY A 44 0.18 4.36 0.76
N ALA A 45 1.49 4.43 0.99
CA ALA A 45 2.34 5.53 0.52
C ALA A 45 2.58 5.47 -0.99
N THR A 46 3.50 4.64 -1.47
CA THR A 46 3.72 4.44 -2.92
C THR A 46 2.87 3.30 -3.47
N GLY A 47 2.38 2.39 -2.62
CA GLY A 47 1.71 1.15 -3.02
C GLY A 47 2.67 0.01 -3.38
N GLY A 48 3.99 0.22 -3.41
CA GLY A 48 4.96 -0.78 -3.88
C GLY A 48 5.00 -2.07 -3.03
N SER A 49 4.90 -1.95 -1.70
CA SER A 49 4.86 -3.12 -0.80
C SER A 49 3.64 -3.99 -1.06
N LEU A 50 2.46 -3.37 -1.23
CA LEU A 50 1.23 -4.10 -1.44
C LEU A 50 1.15 -4.72 -2.84
N ASP A 51 1.63 -4.02 -3.87
CA ASP A 51 1.78 -4.54 -5.22
C ASP A 51 2.64 -5.81 -5.21
N ARG A 52 3.84 -5.74 -4.59
CA ARG A 52 4.72 -6.90 -4.46
C ARG A 52 4.08 -8.07 -3.72
N ALA A 53 3.29 -7.79 -2.67
CA ALA A 53 2.56 -8.81 -1.92
C ALA A 53 1.46 -9.47 -2.77
N ILE A 54 0.65 -8.68 -3.49
CA ILE A 54 -0.39 -9.22 -4.39
C ILE A 54 0.24 -10.05 -5.50
N GLN A 55 1.33 -9.57 -6.11
CA GLN A 55 2.08 -10.35 -7.12
C GLN A 55 2.61 -11.66 -6.54
N HIS A 56 3.16 -11.66 -5.32
CA HIS A 56 3.60 -12.89 -4.67
C HIS A 56 2.46 -13.91 -4.54
N TYR A 57 1.27 -13.47 -4.10
CA TYR A 57 0.09 -14.35 -4.03
C TYR A 57 -0.31 -14.89 -5.40
N LYS A 58 -0.27 -14.06 -6.45
CA LYS A 58 -0.64 -14.47 -7.81
C LYS A 58 0.37 -15.45 -8.43
N ASP A 59 1.66 -15.27 -8.14
CA ASP A 59 2.74 -16.02 -8.77
C ASP A 59 3.07 -17.31 -8.01
N SER A 60 3.00 -17.28 -6.67
CA SER A 60 3.63 -18.30 -5.81
C SER A 60 2.64 -19.09 -4.95
N VAL A 61 1.42 -18.59 -4.74
CA VAL A 61 0.41 -19.27 -3.91
C VAL A 61 -0.57 -20.01 -4.83
N PRO A 62 -0.80 -21.33 -4.64
CA PRO A 62 -1.72 -22.07 -5.47
C PRO A 62 -3.16 -21.51 -5.41
N GLY A 63 -3.93 -21.73 -6.48
CA GLY A 63 -5.33 -21.31 -6.59
C GLY A 63 -5.50 -19.85 -7.02
N ARG A 64 -6.70 -19.51 -7.50
CA ARG A 64 -7.05 -18.15 -7.90
C ARG A 64 -7.95 -17.50 -6.85
N ALA A 65 -7.48 -16.39 -6.28
CA ALA A 65 -8.30 -15.57 -5.40
C ALA A 65 -9.54 -15.04 -6.14
N ARG A 66 -10.68 -14.99 -5.43
CA ARG A 66 -11.90 -14.36 -5.91
C ARG A 66 -11.75 -12.84 -6.00
N ALA A 67 -11.03 -12.24 -5.05
CA ALA A 67 -10.74 -10.82 -5.00
C ALA A 67 -9.60 -10.53 -4.01
N TYR A 68 -8.88 -9.46 -4.25
CA TYR A 68 -7.96 -8.85 -3.29
C TYR A 68 -8.59 -7.58 -2.71
N ILE A 69 -8.43 -7.37 -1.40
CA ILE A 69 -8.91 -6.15 -0.74
C ILE A 69 -7.76 -5.55 0.07
N ALA A 70 -7.31 -4.37 -0.36
CA ALA A 70 -6.36 -3.54 0.36
C ALA A 70 -7.08 -2.72 1.43
N LEU A 71 -6.63 -2.82 2.67
CA LEU A 71 -7.18 -2.07 3.80
C LEU A 71 -6.12 -1.10 4.33
N PHE A 72 -6.37 0.20 4.18
CA PHE A 72 -5.49 1.27 4.64
C PHE A 72 -6.15 2.19 5.68
N LEU A 73 -5.37 2.74 6.60
CA LEU A 73 -5.80 3.92 7.36
C LEU A 73 -5.67 5.16 6.48
N THR A 74 -4.55 5.28 5.78
CA THR A 74 -4.29 6.39 4.85
C THR A 74 -3.72 5.85 3.54
N VAL A 75 -4.21 6.34 2.41
CA VAL A 75 -3.69 6.01 1.07
C VAL A 75 -3.50 7.28 0.23
N THR A 76 -2.53 7.28 -0.68
CA THR A 76 -2.25 8.40 -1.58
C THR A 76 -2.81 8.18 -3.00
N PRO A 77 -2.97 9.25 -3.80
CA PRO A 77 -3.26 9.14 -5.23
C PRO A 77 -2.26 8.23 -5.97
N GLU A 78 -0.98 8.34 -5.65
CA GLU A 78 0.11 7.59 -6.27
C GLU A 78 -0.02 6.09 -6.02
N ALA A 79 -0.34 5.69 -4.78
CA ALA A 79 -0.59 4.29 -4.45
C ALA A 79 -1.84 3.76 -5.15
N VAL A 80 -2.96 4.52 -5.13
CA VAL A 80 -4.20 4.10 -5.79
C VAL A 80 -3.96 3.88 -7.29
N ARG A 81 -3.31 4.83 -7.98
CA ARG A 81 -3.01 4.70 -9.41
C ARG A 81 -2.14 3.48 -9.69
N ARG A 82 -1.05 3.27 -8.94
CA ARG A 82 -0.18 2.09 -9.12
C ARG A 82 -0.99 0.81 -8.97
N LEU A 83 -1.70 0.67 -7.86
CA LEU A 83 -2.36 -0.57 -7.47
C LEU A 83 -3.51 -0.93 -8.40
N LEU A 84 -4.37 0.03 -8.76
CA LEU A 84 -5.48 -0.21 -9.69
C LEU A 84 -5.02 -0.39 -11.14
N THR A 85 -3.85 0.13 -11.50
CA THR A 85 -3.23 -0.15 -12.81
C THR A 85 -2.65 -1.56 -12.86
N ALA A 86 -2.06 -2.02 -11.75
CA ALA A 86 -1.39 -3.32 -11.67
C ALA A 86 -2.35 -4.49 -11.44
N HIS A 87 -3.52 -4.25 -10.83
CA HIS A 87 -4.44 -5.30 -10.37
C HIS A 87 -5.90 -4.91 -10.64
N ASP A 88 -6.51 -5.59 -11.62
CA ASP A 88 -7.91 -5.42 -12.01
C ASP A 88 -8.91 -6.09 -11.05
N ASP A 89 -8.42 -6.99 -10.21
CA ASP A 89 -9.13 -7.76 -9.19
C ASP A 89 -8.97 -7.21 -7.76
N LEU A 90 -8.45 -5.98 -7.64
CA LEU A 90 -8.18 -5.30 -6.38
C LEU A 90 -9.26 -4.28 -6.04
N TYR A 91 -9.72 -4.32 -4.79
CA TYR A 91 -10.51 -3.27 -4.16
C TYR A 91 -9.67 -2.56 -3.10
N ILE A 92 -9.76 -1.23 -3.03
CA ILE A 92 -9.07 -0.42 -2.03
C ILE A 92 -10.12 0.18 -1.09
N ILE A 93 -9.96 -0.07 0.21
CA ILE A 93 -10.76 0.56 1.26
C ILE A 93 -9.79 1.33 2.15
N ALA A 94 -10.03 2.62 2.30
CA ALA A 94 -9.20 3.50 3.11
C ALA A 94 -10.06 4.43 3.98
N LEU A 95 -9.56 4.77 5.17
CA LEU A 95 -10.19 5.78 6.02
C LEU A 95 -9.89 7.21 5.52
N ARG A 96 -8.66 7.45 5.04
CA ARG A 96 -8.22 8.73 4.48
C ARG A 96 -7.59 8.56 3.11
N PHE A 97 -7.88 9.53 2.25
CA PHE A 97 -7.21 9.74 0.97
C PHE A 97 -6.38 11.02 1.06
N ASP A 98 -5.07 10.84 1.19
CA ASP A 98 -4.12 11.91 1.48
C ASP A 98 -3.47 12.42 0.21
N ARG A 99 -3.79 13.68 -0.10
CA ARG A 99 -3.38 14.39 -1.32
C ARG A 99 -2.85 15.79 -0.98
N GLY A 100 -2.23 15.94 0.19
CA GLY A 100 -1.96 17.22 0.82
C GLY A 100 -0.96 18.12 0.12
N LEU A 101 -0.25 17.63 -0.91
CA LEU A 101 0.63 18.45 -1.75
C LEU A 101 -0.01 18.89 -3.07
N SER A 102 -1.28 18.55 -3.28
CA SER A 102 -2.01 19.04 -4.45
C SER A 102 -2.23 20.54 -4.37
N GLU A 103 -2.28 21.20 -5.52
CA GLU A 103 -2.61 22.62 -5.62
C GLU A 103 -3.99 22.93 -5.00
N SER A 104 -4.18 24.15 -4.51
CA SER A 104 -5.43 24.57 -3.86
C SER A 104 -6.69 24.33 -4.72
N GLN A 105 -6.57 24.55 -6.03
CA GLN A 105 -7.63 24.29 -7.01
C GLN A 105 -7.95 22.80 -7.19
N VAL A 106 -6.99 21.91 -6.92
CA VAL A 106 -7.18 20.46 -6.94
C VAL A 106 -7.79 20.01 -5.63
N LEU A 107 -7.30 20.56 -4.50
CA LEU A 107 -7.84 20.30 -3.17
C LEU A 107 -9.31 20.72 -2.99
N SER A 108 -9.80 21.70 -3.75
CA SER A 108 -11.21 22.10 -3.73
C SER A 108 -12.14 21.15 -4.51
N GLN A 109 -11.59 20.24 -5.31
CA GLN A 109 -12.35 19.23 -6.05
C GLN A 109 -12.63 17.99 -5.20
N VAL A 110 -13.58 17.18 -5.67
CA VAL A 110 -13.87 15.86 -5.09
C VAL A 110 -12.60 15.00 -5.20
N PRO A 111 -12.14 14.37 -4.10
CA PRO A 111 -10.98 13.50 -4.12
C PRO A 111 -11.06 12.40 -5.19
N GLY A 112 -9.95 12.14 -5.88
CA GLY A 112 -9.85 11.10 -6.92
C GLY A 112 -10.32 11.51 -8.31
N VAL A 113 -10.87 12.73 -8.48
CA VAL A 113 -11.32 13.22 -9.79
C VAL A 113 -10.16 13.77 -10.63
N SER A 114 -9.17 14.40 -10.00
CA SER A 114 -8.06 15.03 -10.72
C SER A 114 -6.85 14.09 -10.84
N SER A 115 -6.25 14.05 -12.02
CA SER A 115 -4.96 13.39 -12.25
C SER A 115 -3.80 14.09 -11.53
N ASP A 116 -3.99 15.37 -11.17
CA ASP A 116 -2.94 16.23 -10.62
C ASP A 116 -2.87 16.14 -9.09
N GLU A 117 -3.59 15.19 -8.49
CA GLU A 117 -3.51 14.94 -7.05
C GLU A 117 -2.15 14.36 -6.66
N VAL A 118 -1.52 14.94 -5.65
CA VAL A 118 -0.21 14.56 -5.11
C VAL A 118 -0.30 14.38 -3.61
N GLY A 119 0.01 13.18 -3.13
CA GLY A 119 0.00 12.82 -1.72
C GLY A 119 1.39 12.64 -1.11
N LEU A 120 2.42 12.54 -1.95
CA LEU A 120 3.77 12.19 -1.52
C LEU A 120 4.77 13.33 -1.69
N THR A 121 5.64 13.49 -0.69
CA THR A 121 6.87 14.27 -0.86
C THR A 121 7.81 13.59 -1.87
N ASP A 122 8.87 14.30 -2.26
CA ASP A 122 10.02 13.76 -2.98
C ASP A 122 10.63 12.51 -2.29
N LYS A 123 10.66 12.53 -0.95
CA LYS A 123 11.08 11.41 -0.09
C LYS A 123 9.99 10.37 0.17
N GLN A 124 8.88 10.41 -0.56
CA GLN A 124 7.79 9.45 -0.49
C GLN A 124 7.11 9.35 0.90
N TYR A 125 7.10 10.44 1.66
CA TYR A 125 6.27 10.56 2.86
C TYR A 125 4.89 11.06 2.50
N ILE A 126 3.86 10.47 3.13
CA ILE A 126 2.47 10.89 2.94
C ILE A 126 2.25 12.26 3.61
N VAL A 127 1.53 13.15 2.92
CA VAL A 127 1.14 14.47 3.42
C VAL A 127 -0.40 14.60 3.45
N PRO A 128 -1.01 14.97 4.60
CA PRO A 128 -0.36 15.25 5.89
C PRO A 128 0.16 13.99 6.62
N GLY A 129 -0.28 12.79 6.22
CA GLY A 129 0.22 11.53 6.74
C GLY A 129 -0.07 11.31 8.22
N ALA A 130 0.75 10.45 8.84
CA ALA A 130 0.72 10.11 10.26
C ALA A 130 2.14 9.93 10.85
N GLY A 131 3.18 10.42 10.15
CA GLY A 131 4.58 10.16 10.50
C GLY A 131 4.98 8.69 10.31
N GLY A 132 6.04 8.29 11.01
CA GLY A 132 6.54 6.92 11.06
C GLY A 132 5.60 6.01 11.86
N VAL A 133 4.58 5.45 11.20
CA VAL A 133 3.58 4.60 11.87
C VAL A 133 4.22 3.33 12.44
N GLY A 134 5.26 2.80 11.81
CA GLY A 134 6.01 1.65 12.33
C GLY A 134 6.63 1.96 13.68
N GLU A 135 7.27 3.12 13.81
CA GLU A 135 7.90 3.60 15.03
C GLU A 135 6.87 3.86 16.12
N VAL A 136 5.74 4.48 15.76
CA VAL A 136 4.64 4.76 16.70
C VAL A 136 4.01 3.48 17.23
N LEU A 137 3.71 2.51 16.36
CA LEU A 137 3.06 1.25 16.75
C LEU A 137 3.97 0.35 17.59
N ASN A 138 5.28 0.39 17.35
CA ASN A 138 6.25 -0.46 18.03
C ASN A 138 6.98 0.26 19.17
N ASN A 139 6.69 1.54 19.42
CA ASN A 139 7.42 2.40 20.35
C ASN A 139 8.95 2.33 20.12
N SER A 140 9.37 2.39 18.86
CA SER A 140 10.74 2.11 18.42
C SER A 140 11.45 3.34 17.86
N PHE A 141 11.23 4.51 18.48
CA PHE A 141 11.91 5.74 18.11
C PHE A 141 13.43 5.59 18.34
N VAL A 142 14.22 5.96 17.33
CA VAL A 142 15.69 5.99 17.39
C VAL A 142 16.16 7.43 17.51
#